data_AF-A0A977L5Z5-F1
#
_entry.id   AF-A0A977L5Z5-F1
#
_cell.length_a   1.000
_cell.length_b   1.000
_cell.length_c   1.000
_cell.angle_alpha   90.00
_cell.angle_beta   90.00
_cell.angle_gamma   90.00
#
_symmetry.space_group_name_H-M   'P 1'
#
loop_
_entity.id
_entity.type
_entity.pdbx_description
1 polymer ?
#
loop_
_entity_poly.entity_id
_entity_poly.type
_entity_poly.pdbx_seq_one_letter_code
_entity_poly.pdbx_strand_id
1 'polypeptide(L)'
;MKILVVFFLFVVNMANGHSPDLSSLMIYEQNGKFLLLIKSSLTAFEGEIDYQYGKNAYKTKEEFIQLVIEHFRKSSLVIINNDTSRFVNLQVQLGHETTLFAELTGKPKNGKSFFIQNTMFKDMPNNQTELIVATQALPQKQYILYNGNNHEIKLRVENGKWEVDNSHNALFSNKNSILWTMLFLTAIIFVVVVNNRIPKVDSSNEVI
;
A
#
# COMPACT_ATOMS: atom_id res chain seq x y z
N MET A 1 36.12 36.14 -1.82
CA MET A 1 36.43 34.70 -1.64
C MET A 1 35.85 34.07 -0.35
N LYS A 2 34.79 34.64 0.26
CA LYS A 2 34.13 34.02 1.44
C LYS A 2 32.66 33.64 1.18
N ILE A 3 32.03 34.22 0.16
CA ILE A 3 30.63 33.96 -0.20
C ILE A 3 30.46 32.69 -1.07
N LEU A 4 31.50 32.28 -1.82
CA LEU A 4 31.45 31.09 -2.67
C LEU A 4 31.40 29.78 -1.85
N VAL A 5 31.93 29.78 -0.62
CA VAL A 5 32.00 28.59 0.25
C VAL A 5 30.64 28.26 0.88
N VAL A 6 29.79 29.28 1.09
CA VAL A 6 28.46 29.08 1.71
C VAL A 6 27.47 28.42 0.74
N PHE A 7 27.61 28.66 -0.56
CA PHE A 7 26.76 28.01 -1.57
C PHE A 7 27.13 26.53 -1.80
N PHE A 8 28.38 26.16 -1.52
CA PHE A 8 28.85 24.77 -1.64
C PHE A 8 28.39 23.87 -0.47
N LEU A 9 27.99 24.47 0.66
CA LEU A 9 27.49 23.74 1.84
C LEU A 9 26.02 23.31 1.75
N PHE A 10 25.28 23.74 0.73
CA PHE A 10 23.86 23.40 0.55
C PHE A 10 23.58 22.24 -0.42
N VAL A 11 24.60 21.69 -1.07
CA VAL A 11 24.40 20.63 -2.10
C VAL A 11 24.54 19.20 -1.54
N VAL A 12 25.03 19.05 -0.31
CA VAL A 12 25.24 17.74 0.33
C VAL A 12 24.09 17.41 1.28
N ASN A 13 22.93 17.00 0.76
CA ASN A 13 21.97 16.15 1.49
C ASN A 13 20.86 15.55 0.62
N MET A 14 21.04 15.45 -0.71
CA MET A 14 20.13 14.68 -1.57
C MET A 14 20.72 13.33 -1.94
N ALA A 15 21.28 12.62 -0.96
CA ALA A 15 21.42 11.18 -1.05
C ALA A 15 20.07 10.57 -0.63
N ASN A 16 19.05 10.71 -1.49
CA ASN A 16 17.83 9.92 -1.37
C ASN A 16 18.22 8.46 -1.60
N GLY A 17 18.58 7.76 -0.52
CA GLY A 17 18.48 6.31 -0.50
C GLY A 17 17.02 5.95 -0.78
N HIS A 18 16.81 5.00 -1.70
CA HIS A 18 15.51 4.50 -2.13
C HIS A 18 14.43 4.61 -1.04
N SER A 19 13.33 5.30 -1.36
CA SER A 19 12.23 5.46 -0.43
C SER A 19 11.68 4.06 -0.05
N PRO A 20 11.69 3.68 1.25
CA PRO A 20 11.31 2.34 1.70
C PRO A 20 9.80 2.07 1.58
N ASP A 21 9.01 3.09 1.22
CA ASP A 21 7.57 3.04 1.04
C ASP A 21 7.14 2.48 -0.33
N LEU A 22 8.08 2.19 -1.23
CA LEU A 22 7.81 1.55 -2.52
C LEU A 22 8.25 0.08 -2.52
N SER A 23 7.33 -0.77 -2.95
CA SER A 23 7.59 -2.18 -3.23
C SER A 23 7.02 -2.59 -4.58
N SER A 24 7.48 -3.71 -5.12
CA SER A 24 6.88 -4.33 -6.28
C SER A 24 6.48 -5.76 -5.96
N LEU A 25 5.30 -6.17 -6.42
CA LEU A 25 4.82 -7.53 -6.43
C LEU A 25 4.65 -7.95 -7.89
N MET A 26 5.35 -8.99 -8.33
CA MET A 26 5.26 -9.50 -9.69
C MET A 26 4.72 -10.92 -9.65
N ILE A 27 3.73 -11.22 -10.48
CA ILE A 27 3.25 -12.58 -10.72
C ILE A 27 3.40 -12.86 -12.21
N TYR A 28 4.23 -13.85 -12.56
CA TYR A 28 4.45 -14.22 -13.95
C TYR A 28 4.31 -15.71 -14.21
N GLU A 29 3.89 -16.05 -15.43
CA GLU A 29 3.75 -17.43 -15.89
C GLU A 29 4.99 -17.89 -16.65
N GLN A 30 5.65 -18.93 -16.14
CA GLN A 30 6.82 -19.54 -16.78
C GLN A 30 6.68 -21.06 -16.77
N ASN A 31 6.80 -21.71 -17.93
CA ASN A 31 6.72 -23.17 -18.08
C ASN A 31 5.46 -23.79 -17.44
N GLY A 32 4.31 -23.11 -17.55
CA GLY A 32 3.04 -23.56 -16.98
C GLY A 32 2.98 -23.47 -15.45
N LYS A 33 3.89 -22.71 -14.82
CA LYS A 33 3.89 -22.40 -13.39
C LYS A 33 3.73 -20.91 -13.19
N PHE A 34 3.09 -20.51 -12.10
CA PHE A 34 3.09 -19.12 -11.67
C PHE A 34 4.20 -18.89 -10.63
N LEU A 35 5.00 -17.86 -10.87
CA LEU A 35 6.07 -17.42 -10.00
C LEU A 35 5.69 -16.05 -9.44
N LEU A 36 5.95 -15.84 -8.15
CA LEU A 36 5.67 -14.62 -7.42
C LEU A 36 6.97 -14.05 -6.86
N LEU A 37 7.19 -12.76 -7.11
CA LEU A 37 8.33 -12.01 -6.60
C LEU A 37 7.85 -10.80 -5.83
N ILE A 38 8.44 -10.54 -4.67
CA ILE A 38 8.31 -9.26 -3.96
C ILE A 38 9.67 -8.61 -3.85
N LYS A 39 9.74 -7.34 -4.22
CA LYS A 39 10.97 -6.54 -4.20
C LYS A 39 10.76 -5.27 -3.41
N SER A 40 11.74 -4.92 -2.59
CA SER A 40 11.88 -3.62 -1.94
C SER A 40 13.31 -3.44 -1.42
N SER A 41 13.61 -2.33 -0.75
CA SER A 41 14.91 -2.15 -0.09
C SER A 41 15.08 -3.13 1.08
N LEU A 42 16.32 -3.50 1.40
CA LEU A 42 16.59 -4.27 2.62
C LEU A 42 16.04 -3.57 3.87
N THR A 43 16.19 -2.25 3.94
CA THR A 43 15.69 -1.43 5.05
C THR A 43 14.18 -1.50 5.22
N ALA A 44 13.42 -1.69 4.14
CA ALA A 44 11.98 -1.94 4.24
C ALA A 44 11.72 -3.30 4.89
N PHE A 45 12.33 -4.39 4.39
CA PHE A 45 12.17 -5.69 5.02
C PHE A 45 12.60 -5.69 6.50
N GLU A 46 13.73 -5.08 6.84
CA GLU A 46 14.18 -4.94 8.24
C GLU A 46 13.19 -4.13 9.08
N GLY A 47 12.77 -2.96 8.59
CA GLY A 47 11.82 -2.10 9.30
C GLY A 47 10.47 -2.77 9.56
N GLU A 48 9.96 -3.53 8.60
CA GLU A 48 8.72 -4.30 8.77
C GLU A 48 8.89 -5.42 9.80
N ILE A 49 9.97 -6.21 9.71
CA ILE A 49 10.19 -7.31 10.65
C ILE A 49 10.45 -6.79 12.07
N ASP A 50 11.19 -5.70 12.22
CA ASP A 50 11.40 -5.02 13.49
C ASP A 50 10.08 -4.49 14.07
N TYR A 51 9.17 -4.00 13.23
CA TYR A 51 7.86 -3.53 13.66
C TYR A 51 6.96 -4.68 14.13
N GLN A 52 6.89 -5.78 13.37
CA GLN A 52 6.01 -6.91 13.65
C GLN A 52 6.53 -7.81 14.79
N TYR A 53 7.84 -8.00 14.89
CA TYR A 53 8.47 -8.98 15.79
C TYR A 53 9.37 -8.34 16.86
N GLY A 54 9.70 -7.06 16.72
CA GLY A 54 10.58 -6.30 17.63
C GLY A 54 12.04 -6.23 17.14
N LYS A 55 12.72 -5.12 17.45
CA LYS A 55 14.09 -4.77 16.98
C LYS A 55 15.23 -5.77 17.24
N ASN A 56 14.98 -6.83 18.01
CA ASN A 56 15.98 -7.86 18.33
C ASN A 56 15.44 -9.27 18.09
N ALA A 57 14.41 -9.40 17.24
CA ALA A 57 13.75 -10.68 16.95
C ALA A 57 14.66 -11.69 16.21
N TYR A 58 15.74 -11.20 15.59
CA TYR A 58 16.73 -12.00 14.88
C TYR A 58 18.14 -11.51 15.22
N LYS A 59 19.11 -12.43 15.17
CA LYS A 59 20.54 -12.15 15.39
C LYS A 59 21.38 -12.56 14.19
N THR A 60 20.86 -13.48 13.38
CA THR A 60 21.52 -14.01 12.19
C THR A 60 20.70 -13.70 10.93
N LYS A 61 21.37 -13.79 9.78
CA LYS A 61 20.73 -13.62 8.47
C LYS A 61 19.65 -14.68 8.23
N GLU A 62 19.90 -15.90 8.68
CA GLU A 62 19.01 -17.04 8.50
C GLU A 62 17.72 -16.88 9.31
N GLU A 63 17.82 -16.40 10.55
CA GLU A 63 16.66 -16.06 11.39
C GLU A 63 15.82 -14.93 10.76
N PHE A 64 16.47 -13.88 10.24
CA PHE A 64 15.77 -12.80 9.53
C PHE A 64 14.98 -13.34 8.32
N ILE A 65 15.62 -14.17 7.50
CA ILE A 65 14.98 -14.78 6.33
C ILE A 65 13.76 -15.64 6.74
N GLN A 66 13.85 -16.36 7.85
CA GLN A 66 12.73 -17.14 8.37
C GLN A 66 11.56 -16.23 8.77
N LEU A 67 11.81 -15.14 9.50
CA LEU A 67 10.78 -14.17 9.88
C LEU A 67 10.15 -13.50 8.66
N VAL A 68 10.94 -13.15 7.65
CA VAL A 68 10.46 -12.62 6.36
C VAL A 68 9.50 -13.61 5.68
N ILE A 69 9.88 -14.90 5.61
CA ILE A 69 9.04 -15.95 5.02
C ILE A 69 7.75 -16.16 5.82
N GLU A 70 7.83 -16.15 7.15
CA GLU A 70 6.66 -16.27 8.03
C GLU A 70 5.71 -15.09 7.88
N HIS A 71 6.24 -13.87 7.87
CA HIS A 71 5.45 -12.66 7.65
C HIS A 71 4.78 -12.67 6.28
N PHE A 72 5.52 -13.00 5.22
CA PHE A 72 4.99 -13.10 3.87
C PHE A 72 3.80 -14.05 3.77
N ARG A 73 3.87 -15.24 4.39
CA ARG A 73 2.77 -16.21 4.38
C ARG A 73 1.50 -15.70 5.06
N LYS A 74 1.64 -14.82 6.06
CA LYS A 74 0.50 -14.22 6.78
C LYS A 74 -0.06 -12.99 6.07
N SER A 75 0.77 -12.31 5.29
CA SER A 75 0.45 -11.01 4.68
C SER A 75 0.07 -11.08 3.19
N SER A 76 0.25 -12.23 2.54
CA SER A 76 -0.02 -12.39 1.11
C SER A 76 -1.06 -13.47 0.84
N LEU A 77 -1.97 -13.17 -0.08
CA LEU A 77 -2.99 -14.09 -0.54
C LEU A 77 -3.12 -13.98 -2.06
N VAL A 78 -3.07 -15.14 -2.73
CA VAL A 78 -3.34 -15.25 -4.16
C VAL A 78 -4.38 -16.34 -4.36
N ILE A 79 -5.46 -16.01 -5.06
CA ILE A 79 -6.51 -16.94 -5.46
C ILE A 79 -6.61 -16.87 -6.97
N ILE A 80 -6.46 -18.01 -7.64
CA ILE A 80 -6.54 -18.11 -9.10
C ILE A 80 -7.73 -18.99 -9.43
N ASN A 81 -8.67 -18.48 -10.24
CA ASN A 81 -9.88 -19.23 -10.61
C ASN A 81 -10.65 -19.80 -9.41
N ASN A 82 -10.74 -19.03 -8.31
CA ASN A 82 -11.36 -19.39 -7.02
C ASN A 82 -10.61 -20.45 -6.20
N ASP A 83 -9.45 -20.92 -6.64
CA ASP A 83 -8.59 -21.81 -5.87
C ASP A 83 -7.49 -21.00 -5.17
N THR A 84 -7.41 -21.10 -3.84
CA THR A 84 -6.33 -20.47 -3.07
C THR A 84 -4.99 -21.12 -3.38
N SER A 85 -4.06 -20.34 -3.92
CA SER A 85 -2.71 -20.79 -4.20
C SER A 85 -1.89 -20.89 -2.91
N ARG A 86 -1.12 -21.97 -2.75
CA ARG A 86 -0.11 -22.05 -1.68
C ARG A 86 1.25 -21.62 -2.24
N PHE A 87 2.00 -20.88 -1.44
CA PHE A 87 3.38 -20.50 -1.73
C PHE A 87 4.32 -21.66 -1.38
N VAL A 88 5.10 -22.14 -2.36
CA VAL A 88 6.13 -23.17 -2.17
C VAL A 88 7.47 -22.67 -2.71
N ASN A 89 8.55 -23.39 -2.42
CA ASN A 89 9.91 -23.05 -2.87
C ASN A 89 10.30 -21.61 -2.52
N LEU A 90 9.92 -21.14 -1.32
CA LEU A 90 10.19 -19.78 -0.90
C LEU A 90 11.68 -19.55 -0.68
N GLN A 91 12.19 -18.43 -1.20
CA GLN A 91 13.58 -18.02 -1.04
C GLN A 91 13.63 -16.51 -0.86
N VAL A 92 14.59 -16.03 -0.07
CA VAL A 92 14.81 -14.60 0.12
C VAL A 92 16.27 -14.29 -0.22
N GLN A 93 16.46 -13.41 -1.20
CA GLN A 93 17.77 -12.92 -1.60
C GLN A 93 17.95 -11.51 -1.03
N LEU A 94 18.85 -11.38 -0.06
CA LEU A 94 19.19 -10.09 0.53
C LEU A 94 20.17 -9.31 -0.36
N GLY A 95 19.99 -8.00 -0.41
CA GLY A 95 20.83 -7.05 -1.16
C GLY A 95 20.29 -5.63 -1.02
N HIS A 96 20.88 -4.66 -1.75
CA HIS A 96 20.33 -3.29 -1.80
C HIS A 96 18.85 -3.29 -2.23
N GLU A 97 18.52 -4.14 -3.19
CA GLU A 97 17.17 -4.62 -3.45
C GLU A 97 17.05 -6.05 -2.90
N THR A 98 16.20 -6.24 -1.90
CA THR A 98 15.88 -7.56 -1.34
C THR A 98 14.70 -8.14 -2.09
N THR A 99 14.81 -9.41 -2.49
CA THR A 99 13.77 -10.11 -3.25
C THR A 99 13.30 -11.36 -2.53
N LEU A 100 12.00 -11.49 -2.30
CA LEU A 100 11.35 -12.75 -1.94
C LEU A 100 10.82 -13.41 -3.21
N PHE A 101 11.12 -14.69 -3.39
CA PHE A 101 10.63 -15.54 -4.47
C PHE A 101 9.70 -16.61 -3.89
N ALA A 102 8.64 -16.93 -4.62
CA ALA A 102 7.78 -18.08 -4.34
C ALA A 102 7.23 -18.68 -5.64
N GLU A 103 7.01 -19.99 -5.65
CA GLU A 103 6.20 -20.66 -6.66
C GLU A 103 4.76 -20.80 -6.14
N LEU A 104 3.77 -20.48 -6.97
CA LEU A 104 2.37 -20.66 -6.64
C LEU A 104 1.94 -22.06 -7.05
N THR A 105 1.42 -22.83 -6.10
CA THR A 105 0.79 -24.13 -6.37
C THR A 105 -0.68 -23.97 -6.74
N GLY A 106 -1.18 -24.94 -7.49
CA GLY A 106 -2.52 -24.94 -8.08
C GLY A 106 -2.38 -25.21 -9.58
N LYS A 107 -3.30 -25.97 -10.19
CA LYS A 107 -3.22 -26.27 -11.62
C LYS A 107 -3.67 -25.03 -12.41
N PRO A 108 -2.79 -24.35 -13.17
CA PRO A 108 -3.23 -23.22 -13.96
C PRO A 108 -3.89 -23.75 -15.24
N LYS A 109 -5.17 -24.10 -15.18
CA LYS A 109 -5.97 -24.20 -16.40
C LYS A 109 -6.40 -22.80 -16.77
N ASN A 110 -5.54 -22.05 -17.48
CA ASN A 110 -5.77 -20.70 -17.98
C ASN A 110 -6.32 -19.77 -16.88
N GLY A 111 -5.45 -19.04 -16.19
CA GLY A 111 -5.88 -18.10 -15.14
C GLY A 111 -6.82 -17.03 -15.72
N LYS A 112 -8.13 -17.23 -15.55
CA LYS A 112 -9.19 -16.32 -16.04
C LYS A 112 -9.57 -15.28 -15.00
N SER A 113 -9.22 -15.53 -13.74
CA SER A 113 -9.46 -14.61 -12.63
C SER A 113 -8.36 -14.74 -11.59
N PHE A 114 -7.96 -13.60 -11.04
CA PHE A 114 -6.98 -13.48 -9.97
C PHE A 114 -7.59 -12.61 -8.88
N PHE A 115 -7.54 -13.06 -7.64
CA PHE A 115 -7.61 -12.18 -6.49
C PHE A 115 -6.25 -12.16 -5.83
N ILE A 116 -5.69 -10.97 -5.66
CA ILE A 116 -4.34 -10.76 -5.13
C ILE A 116 -4.45 -9.75 -4.01
N GLN A 117 -3.91 -10.10 -2.85
CA GLN A 117 -3.76 -9.21 -1.71
C GLN A 117 -2.34 -9.33 -1.18
N ASN A 118 -1.69 -8.19 -0.92
CA ASN A 118 -0.38 -8.16 -0.31
C ASN A 118 -0.30 -7.03 0.69
N THR A 119 -0.23 -7.38 1.96
CA THR A 119 -0.16 -6.46 3.09
C THR A 119 1.22 -6.47 3.73
N MET A 120 2.24 -6.96 3.03
CA MET A 120 3.56 -7.21 3.61
C MET A 120 4.17 -5.95 4.21
N PHE A 121 3.95 -4.80 3.58
CA PHE A 121 4.48 -3.51 4.01
C PHE A 121 3.37 -2.53 4.43
N LYS A 122 2.16 -3.01 4.77
CA LYS A 122 0.98 -2.16 5.02
C LYS A 122 1.17 -1.16 6.16
N ASP A 123 2.06 -1.48 7.10
CA ASP A 123 2.29 -0.69 8.31
C ASP A 123 3.38 0.38 8.09
N MET A 124 4.03 0.39 6.91
CA MET A 124 4.91 1.49 6.51
C MET A 124 4.12 2.73 6.11
N PRO A 125 4.56 3.93 6.53
CA PRO A 125 3.94 5.17 6.09
C PRO A 125 3.93 5.30 4.57
N ASN A 126 2.78 5.69 3.99
CA ASN A 126 2.60 5.92 2.56
C ASN A 126 2.92 4.72 1.65
N ASN A 127 2.85 3.48 2.18
CA ASN A 127 3.25 2.31 1.43
C ASN A 127 2.44 2.12 0.14
N GLN A 128 3.15 1.82 -0.95
CA GLN A 128 2.56 1.50 -2.24
C GLN A 128 3.29 0.30 -2.84
N THR A 129 2.52 -0.70 -3.26
CA THR A 129 3.06 -1.85 -4.00
C THR A 129 2.62 -1.79 -5.44
N GLU A 130 3.58 -1.66 -6.36
CA GLU A 130 3.32 -1.86 -7.78
C GLU A 130 3.15 -3.36 -8.05
N LEU A 131 1.92 -3.77 -8.35
CA LEU A 131 1.59 -5.10 -8.83
C LEU A 131 1.79 -5.18 -10.34
N ILE A 132 2.49 -6.21 -10.80
CA ILE A 132 2.64 -6.58 -12.21
C ILE A 132 2.16 -8.03 -12.40
N VAL A 133 1.21 -8.25 -13.31
CA VAL A 133 0.75 -9.58 -13.71
C VAL A 133 1.08 -9.83 -15.18
N ALA A 134 1.88 -10.86 -15.45
CA ALA A 134 2.35 -11.21 -16.78
C ALA A 134 2.11 -12.70 -17.07
N THR A 135 1.13 -13.01 -17.93
CA THR A 135 0.81 -14.39 -18.33
C THR A 135 1.14 -14.59 -19.80
N GLN A 136 1.27 -15.83 -20.27
CA GLN A 136 1.70 -16.08 -21.66
C GLN A 136 0.68 -15.61 -22.71
N ALA A 137 -0.63 -15.63 -22.39
CA ALA A 137 -1.71 -15.41 -23.35
C ALA A 137 -2.41 -14.05 -23.24
N LEU A 138 -2.04 -13.20 -22.30
CA LEU A 138 -2.71 -11.92 -22.03
C LEU A 138 -1.68 -10.78 -21.92
N PRO A 139 -2.05 -9.54 -22.30
CA PRO A 139 -1.18 -8.39 -22.10
C PRO A 139 -0.86 -8.21 -20.61
N GLN A 140 0.34 -7.69 -20.31
CA GLN A 140 0.72 -7.37 -18.94
C GLN A 140 -0.27 -6.39 -18.31
N LYS A 141 -0.62 -6.62 -17.04
CA LYS A 141 -1.41 -5.70 -16.22
C LYS A 141 -0.53 -5.11 -15.12
N GLN A 142 -0.59 -3.80 -14.97
CA GLN A 142 -0.04 -3.09 -13.82
C GLN A 142 -1.17 -2.53 -12.95
N TYR A 143 -0.95 -2.46 -11.64
CA TYR A 143 -1.87 -1.86 -10.68
C TYR A 143 -1.12 -1.46 -9.42
N ILE A 144 -1.61 -0.46 -8.68
CA ILE A 144 -1.02 -0.05 -7.40
C ILE A 144 -1.89 -0.59 -6.27
N LEU A 145 -1.31 -1.40 -5.39
CA LEU A 145 -1.89 -1.79 -4.12
C LEU A 145 -1.49 -0.74 -3.07
N TYR A 146 -2.47 -0.19 -2.37
CA TYR A 146 -2.27 0.86 -1.38
C TYR A 146 -3.43 0.86 -0.36
N ASN A 147 -3.36 1.71 0.66
CA ASN A 147 -4.40 1.75 1.70
C ASN A 147 -5.82 1.98 1.17
N GLY A 148 -6.00 2.74 0.08
CA GLY A 148 -7.33 3.03 -0.48
C GLY A 148 -8.00 1.85 -1.19
N ASN A 149 -7.27 0.77 -1.48
CA ASN A 149 -7.83 -0.47 -2.00
C ASN A 149 -7.52 -1.67 -1.09
N ASN A 150 -7.29 -1.44 0.21
CA ASN A 150 -6.96 -2.50 1.19
C ASN A 150 -5.77 -3.38 0.76
N HIS A 151 -4.87 -2.84 -0.06
CA HIS A 151 -3.79 -3.57 -0.72
C HIS A 151 -4.24 -4.81 -1.49
N GLU A 152 -5.42 -4.75 -2.12
CA GLU A 152 -6.02 -5.86 -2.83
C GLU A 152 -6.52 -5.47 -4.24
N ILE A 153 -6.64 -6.49 -5.09
CA ILE A 153 -7.24 -6.35 -6.42
C ILE A 153 -7.89 -7.67 -6.82
N LYS A 154 -9.02 -7.54 -7.52
CA LYS A 154 -9.65 -8.64 -8.25
C LYS A 154 -9.57 -8.37 -9.75
N LEU A 155 -8.96 -9.28 -10.48
CA LEU A 155 -8.81 -9.26 -11.92
C LEU A 155 -9.65 -10.37 -12.55
N ARG A 156 -10.24 -10.08 -13.70
CA ARG A 156 -10.93 -11.05 -14.55
C ARG A 156 -10.57 -10.82 -16.00
N VAL A 157 -10.61 -11.88 -16.79
CA VAL A 157 -10.36 -11.79 -18.24
C VAL A 157 -11.67 -11.46 -18.95
N GLU A 158 -11.70 -10.31 -19.62
CA GLU A 158 -12.79 -9.90 -20.51
C GLU A 158 -12.20 -9.47 -21.85
N ASN A 159 -12.78 -9.95 -22.96
CA ASN A 159 -12.34 -9.61 -24.32
C ASN A 159 -10.81 -9.79 -24.55
N GLY A 160 -10.22 -10.82 -23.93
CA GLY A 160 -8.79 -11.13 -24.05
C GLY A 160 -7.86 -10.19 -23.29
N LYS A 161 -8.37 -9.45 -22.28
CA LYS A 161 -7.59 -8.51 -21.47
C LYS A 161 -7.95 -8.61 -19.99
N TRP A 162 -7.06 -8.13 -19.14
CA TRP A 162 -7.29 -8.01 -17.70
C TRP A 162 -8.14 -6.79 -17.35
N GLU A 163 -9.33 -7.06 -16.83
CA GLU A 163 -10.23 -6.05 -16.27
C GLU A 163 -10.28 -6.14 -14.74
N VAL A 164 -10.37 -4.98 -14.09
CA VAL A 164 -10.52 -4.89 -12.64
C VAL A 164 -11.98 -5.10 -12.29
N ASP A 165 -12.26 -6.11 -11.47
CA ASP A 165 -13.60 -6.39 -10.98
C ASP A 165 -13.91 -5.49 -9.78
N ASN A 166 -14.59 -4.37 -10.06
CA ASN A 166 -14.98 -3.36 -9.07
C ASN A 166 -16.21 -3.74 -8.22
N SER A 167 -16.69 -4.99 -8.28
CA SER A 167 -17.89 -5.42 -7.53
C SER A 167 -17.78 -5.24 -6.00
N HIS A 168 -16.58 -5.00 -5.45
CA HIS A 168 -16.34 -4.69 -4.04
C HIS A 168 -16.20 -3.19 -3.69
N ASN A 169 -16.07 -2.29 -4.67
CA ASN A 169 -15.82 -0.86 -4.42
C ASN A 169 -17.10 -0.03 -4.18
N ALA A 170 -18.28 -0.65 -4.27
CA ALA A 170 -19.54 0.03 -3.98
C ALA A 170 -19.81 0.25 -2.47
N LEU A 171 -19.00 -0.36 -1.58
CA LEU A 171 -19.29 -0.39 -0.14
C LEU A 171 -18.51 0.64 0.70
N PHE A 172 -17.49 1.29 0.15
CA PHE A 172 -16.72 2.35 0.83
C PHE A 172 -16.96 3.75 0.27
N SER A 173 -18.19 4.03 -0.18
CA SER A 173 -18.67 5.42 -0.23
C SER A 173 -18.80 5.89 1.22
N ASN A 174 -17.84 6.71 1.66
CA ASN A 174 -17.70 7.22 3.02
C ASN A 174 -18.94 8.02 3.47
N LYS A 175 -19.99 7.31 3.90
CA LYS A 175 -21.24 7.88 4.44
C LYS A 175 -21.03 8.72 5.70
N ASN A 176 -19.91 8.54 6.40
CA ASN A 176 -19.59 9.31 7.60
C ASN A 176 -19.17 10.75 7.28
N SER A 177 -18.62 11.04 6.09
CA SER A 177 -18.27 12.40 5.68
C SER A 177 -19.49 13.32 5.52
N ILE A 178 -20.62 12.78 5.06
CA ILE A 178 -21.87 13.53 4.89
C ILE A 178 -22.48 13.92 6.24
N LEU A 179 -22.39 13.04 7.24
CA LEU A 179 -22.88 13.31 8.59
C LEU A 179 -22.06 14.41 9.29
N TRP A 180 -20.73 14.38 9.16
CA TRP A 180 -19.86 15.42 9.72
C TRP A 180 -20.04 16.78 9.02
N THR A 181 -20.22 16.81 7.70
CA THR A 181 -20.50 18.05 6.96
C THR A 181 -21.86 18.65 7.32
N MET A 182 -22.90 17.83 7.52
CA MET A 182 -24.19 18.33 8.01
C MET A 182 -24.11 18.88 9.44
N LEU A 183 -23.40 18.18 10.35
CA LEU A 183 -23.17 18.68 11.72
C LEU A 183 -22.45 20.02 11.71
N PHE A 184 -21.42 20.18 10.87
CA PHE A 184 -20.67 21.44 10.76
C PHE A 184 -21.53 22.58 10.20
N LEU A 185 -22.35 22.32 9.18
CA LEU A 185 -23.30 23.30 8.63
C LEU A 185 -24.36 23.74 9.66
N THR A 186 -24.90 22.81 10.45
CA THR A 186 -25.87 23.16 11.50
C THR A 186 -25.25 24.01 12.61
N ALA A 187 -24.00 23.75 13.00
CA ALA A 187 -23.28 24.56 13.98
C ALA A 187 -23.03 25.99 13.47
N ILE A 188 -22.67 26.16 12.20
CA ILE A 188 -22.49 27.49 11.59
C ILE A 188 -23.80 28.28 11.59
N ILE A 189 -24.91 27.67 11.17
CA ILE A 189 -26.22 28.34 11.16
C ILE A 189 -26.62 28.76 12.57
N PHE A 190 -26.39 27.91 13.57
CA PHE A 190 -26.70 28.22 14.97
C PHE A 190 -25.92 29.44 15.46
N VAL A 191 -24.60 29.52 15.19
CA VAL A 191 -23.77 30.66 15.57
C VAL A 191 -24.26 31.95 14.91
N VAL A 192 -24.57 31.93 13.62
CA VAL A 192 -25.08 33.12 12.90
C VAL A 192 -26.41 33.61 13.47
N VAL A 193 -27.34 32.69 13.77
CA VAL A 193 -28.65 33.04 14.34
C VAL A 193 -28.51 33.61 15.75
N VAL A 194 -27.65 33.04 16.59
CA VAL A 194 -27.41 33.54 17.95
C VAL A 194 -26.74 34.92 17.91
N ASN A 195 -25.73 35.11 17.06
CA ASN A 195 -25.00 36.37 16.98
C ASN A 195 -25.86 37.52 16.43
N ASN A 196 -26.84 37.22 15.56
CA ASN A 196 -27.79 38.20 15.03
C ASN A 196 -28.97 38.49 15.98
N ARG A 197 -29.14 37.71 17.06
CA ARG A 197 -30.20 37.91 18.07
C ARG A 197 -29.72 38.65 19.33
N ILE A 198 -28.44 38.97 19.45
CA ILE A 198 -27.95 39.84 20.52
C ILE A 198 -28.17 41.29 20.05
N PRO A 199 -29.15 42.04 20.58
CA PRO A 199 -29.27 43.46 20.27
C PRO A 199 -27.99 44.15 20.77
N LYS A 200 -27.34 44.92 19.88
CA LYS A 200 -26.27 45.82 20.32
C LYS A 200 -26.87 46.78 21.33
N VAL A 201 -26.39 46.71 22.57
CA VAL A 201 -26.70 47.70 23.60
C VAL A 201 -26.10 49.02 23.12
N ASP A 202 -26.96 49.99 22.82
CA ASP A 202 -26.57 51.32 22.41
C ASP A 202 -26.05 52.08 23.64
N SER A 203 -24.75 52.34 23.70
CA SER A 203 -24.08 53.07 24.78
C SER A 203 -24.10 54.57 24.52
N SER A 204 -25.25 55.12 24.15
CA SER A 204 -25.49 56.57 24.05
C SER A 204 -26.42 57.04 25.17
N ASN A 205 -25.93 56.97 26.41
CA ASN A 205 -26.47 57.73 27.54
C ASN A 205 -25.34 58.02 28.54
N GLU A 206 -24.40 58.88 28.14
CA GLU A 206 -23.74 59.82 29.04
C GLU A 206 -23.69 61.18 28.33
N VAL A 207 -24.58 62.08 28.75
CA VAL A 207 -24.53 63.51 28.41
C VAL A 207 -24.37 64.26 29.72
N ILE A 208 -23.20 64.87 29.91
CA ILE A 208 -23.07 66.25 30.37
C ILE A 208 -22.25 66.97 29.31
#